data_AF-A0A5C3Q2W8-F1
#
_entry.id   AF-A0A5C3Q2W8-F1
#
_cell.length_a   1.000
_cell.length_b   1.000
_cell.length_c   1.000
_cell.angle_alpha   90.00
_cell.angle_beta   90.00
_cell.angle_gamma   90.00
#
_symmetry.space_group_name_H-M   'P 1'
#
loop_
_entity.id
_entity.type
_entity.pdbx_description
1 polymer ?
#
loop_
_entity_poly.entity_id
_entity_poly.type
_entity_poly.pdbx_seq_one_letter_code
_entity_poly.pdbx_strand_id
1 'polypeptide(L)'
;IQGLPLFAQVSTLCYPTCNPHNWMHILESKLLMIVDHWTGNYKDLDASTKDYQWDKPGKKTVLNAIGAACTSSGNSIPGFFGRHVPNLSTQCGKFIAKSWIIFATILAPTVFHYRFKKRIYYSHFMKLICLVNLCMQFGLDVDKIKHRLVSWVVEYER
;
A
#
# COMPACT_ATOMS: atom_id res chain seq x y z
N ILE A 1 -29.13 -14.30 -15.05
CA ILE A 1 -28.30 -14.68 -16.22
C ILE A 1 -27.15 -13.68 -16.27
N GLN A 2 -25.99 -14.01 -15.71
CA GLN A 2 -24.81 -13.14 -15.77
C GLN A 2 -24.14 -13.39 -17.13
N GLY A 3 -24.22 -12.41 -18.04
CA GLY A 3 -23.52 -12.47 -19.32
C GLY A 3 -22.01 -12.47 -19.10
N LEU A 4 -21.29 -13.17 -19.98
CA LEU A 4 -19.83 -13.13 -20.00
C LEU A 4 -19.36 -11.67 -20.01
N PRO A 5 -18.44 -11.26 -19.10
CA PRO A 5 -17.92 -9.91 -19.09
C PRO A 5 -17.24 -9.62 -20.43
N LEU A 6 -17.44 -8.41 -20.97
CA LEU A 6 -16.94 -7.98 -22.28
C LEU A 6 -15.44 -8.26 -22.47
N PHE A 7 -14.67 -8.20 -21.38
CA PHE A 7 -13.22 -8.46 -21.35
C PHE A 7 -12.83 -9.93 -21.52
N ALA A 8 -13.74 -10.89 -21.29
CA ALA A 8 -13.50 -12.31 -21.58
C ALA A 8 -13.44 -12.59 -23.10
N GLN A 9 -13.88 -11.64 -23.93
CA GLN A 9 -13.80 -11.73 -25.39
C GLN A 9 -12.45 -11.25 -25.94
N VAL A 10 -11.62 -10.63 -25.11
CA VAL A 10 -10.29 -10.18 -25.51
C VAL A 10 -9.30 -11.32 -25.29
N SER A 11 -8.86 -11.95 -26.38
CA SER A 11 -7.97 -13.12 -26.38
C SER A 11 -6.58 -12.88 -25.76
N THR A 12 -6.22 -11.63 -25.45
CA THR A 12 -4.99 -11.28 -24.71
C THR A 12 -5.14 -11.37 -23.18
N LEU A 13 -6.35 -11.57 -22.64
CA LEU A 13 -6.63 -11.66 -21.20
C LEU A 13 -7.09 -13.08 -20.83
N CYS A 14 -6.21 -13.88 -20.21
CA CYS A 14 -6.58 -15.18 -19.65
C CYS A 14 -7.23 -15.02 -18.26
N TYR A 15 -8.56 -15.15 -18.19
CA TYR A 15 -9.33 -15.26 -16.95
C TYR A 15 -9.37 -16.74 -16.50
N PRO A 16 -8.28 -17.23 -15.89
CA PRO A 16 -8.24 -17.32 -14.42
C PRO A 16 -6.92 -16.83 -13.79
N THR A 17 -5.92 -16.44 -14.58
CA THR A 17 -4.57 -16.04 -14.13
C THR A 17 -4.40 -14.53 -14.05
N CYS A 18 -5.20 -13.75 -14.77
CA CYS A 18 -5.23 -12.29 -14.71
C CYS A 18 -6.52 -11.77 -14.05
N ASN A 19 -6.67 -11.96 -12.73
CA ASN A 19 -7.76 -11.33 -11.99
C ASN A 19 -7.26 -10.09 -11.21
N PRO A 20 -7.44 -8.86 -11.73
CA PRO A 20 -7.01 -7.64 -11.05
C PRO A 20 -7.69 -7.45 -9.69
N HIS A 21 -8.93 -7.93 -9.52
CA HIS A 21 -9.64 -7.87 -8.25
C HIS A 21 -8.91 -8.62 -7.13
N ASN A 22 -8.39 -9.81 -7.44
CA ASN A 22 -7.64 -10.61 -6.48
C ASN A 22 -6.31 -9.94 -6.10
N TRP A 23 -5.63 -9.34 -7.09
CA TRP A 23 -4.39 -8.61 -6.84
C TRP A 23 -4.58 -7.39 -5.93
N MET A 24 -5.65 -6.61 -6.13
CA MET A 24 -5.95 -5.45 -5.28
C MET A 24 -6.18 -5.86 -3.81
N HIS A 25 -6.88 -6.96 -3.56
CA HIS A 25 -7.11 -7.45 -2.19
C HIS A 25 -5.85 -8.02 -1.53
N ILE A 26 -4.98 -8.67 -2.29
CA ILE A 26 -3.66 -9.09 -1.79
C ILE A 26 -2.86 -7.86 -1.37
N LEU A 27 -2.83 -6.80 -2.18
CA LEU A 27 -2.14 -5.56 -1.84
C LEU A 27 -2.75 -4.85 -0.65
N GLU A 28 -4.07 -4.73 -0.59
CA GLU A 28 -4.80 -4.19 0.57
C GLU A 28 -4.37 -4.89 1.87
N SER A 29 -4.40 -6.22 1.87
CA SER A 29 -4.03 -7.02 3.04
C SER A 29 -2.57 -6.79 3.46
N LYS A 30 -1.65 -6.65 2.49
CA LYS A 30 -0.23 -6.39 2.76
C LYS A 30 0.04 -4.96 3.22
N LEU A 31 -0.63 -3.96 2.64
CA LEU A 31 -0.50 -2.56 3.05
C LEU A 31 -1.04 -2.34 4.46
N LEU A 32 -2.19 -2.94 4.78
CA LEU A 32 -2.75 -2.92 6.13
C LEU A 32 -1.74 -3.51 7.14
N MET A 33 -1.20 -4.69 6.84
CA MET A 33 -0.18 -5.35 7.67
C MET A 33 1.05 -4.45 7.91
N ILE A 34 1.54 -3.77 6.88
CA ILE A 34 2.71 -2.87 7.00
C ILE A 34 2.38 -1.65 7.86
N VAL A 35 1.20 -1.05 7.70
CA VAL A 35 0.76 0.08 8.53
C VAL A 35 0.56 -0.36 9.98
N ASP A 36 -0.02 -1.54 10.23
CA ASP A 36 -0.17 -2.12 11.56
C ASP A 36 1.19 -2.40 12.21
N HIS A 37 2.16 -2.83 11.41
CA HIS A 37 3.53 -3.04 11.86
C HIS A 37 4.19 -1.75 12.35
N TRP A 38 4.04 -0.63 11.63
CA TRP A 38 4.61 0.66 12.03
C TRP A 38 3.84 1.37 13.14
N THR A 39 2.56 1.08 13.30
CA THR A 39 1.73 1.58 14.40
C THR A 39 1.86 0.73 15.67
N GLY A 40 2.51 -0.43 15.59
CA GLY A 40 2.74 -1.33 16.73
C GLY A 40 1.54 -2.19 17.10
N ASN A 41 0.50 -2.24 16.26
CA ASN A 41 -0.69 -3.06 16.50
C ASN A 41 -0.54 -4.51 15.97
N TYR A 42 0.57 -4.81 15.30
CA TYR A 42 0.77 -6.11 14.65
C TYR A 42 1.53 -7.10 15.53
N LYS A 43 0.81 -8.15 15.97
CA LYS A 43 1.33 -9.41 16.54
C LYS A 43 2.38 -9.28 17.66
N ASP A 44 2.32 -8.22 18.47
CA ASP A 44 3.20 -8.00 19.63
C ASP A 44 4.69 -8.27 19.32
N LEU A 45 5.12 -7.91 18.11
CA LEU A 45 6.53 -8.03 17.74
C LEU A 45 7.33 -7.01 18.54
N ASP A 46 8.39 -7.49 19.18
CA ASP A 46 9.24 -6.74 20.09
C ASP A 46 9.88 -5.52 19.38
N ALA A 47 9.20 -4.39 19.45
CA ALA A 47 9.64 -3.13 18.85
C ALA A 47 10.91 -2.57 19.53
N SER A 48 11.30 -3.16 20.65
CA SER A 48 12.53 -2.87 21.39
C SER A 48 13.80 -3.08 20.56
N THR A 49 13.77 -3.98 19.57
CA THR A 49 14.98 -4.38 18.84
C THR A 49 15.24 -3.56 17.57
N LYS A 50 14.19 -3.05 16.90
CA LYS A 50 14.31 -2.33 15.63
C LYS A 50 13.42 -1.08 15.70
N ASP A 51 14.01 0.11 15.69
CA ASP A 51 13.35 1.44 15.73
C ASP A 51 12.41 1.76 14.52
N TYR A 52 11.49 0.86 14.16
CA TYR A 52 10.59 1.00 13.01
C TYR A 52 9.28 1.71 13.33
N GLN A 53 8.89 1.81 14.60
CA GLN A 53 7.64 2.48 15.00
C GLN A 53 7.73 4.00 14.83
N TRP A 54 6.64 4.60 14.33
CA TRP A 54 6.54 6.06 14.18
C TRP A 54 6.41 6.78 15.51
N ASP A 55 5.57 6.25 16.39
CA ASP A 55 5.31 6.82 17.71
C ASP A 55 5.64 5.78 18.79
N LYS A 56 5.92 6.26 20.02
CA LYS A 56 5.99 5.39 21.19
C LYS A 56 4.62 4.77 21.47
N PRO A 57 4.54 3.56 22.06
CA PRO A 57 3.27 2.98 22.48
C PRO A 57 2.40 3.98 23.25
N GLY A 58 1.16 4.17 22.81
CA GLY A 58 0.20 5.11 23.41
C GLY A 58 0.23 6.55 22.89
N LYS A 59 1.22 6.95 22.08
CA LYS A 59 1.25 8.25 21.38
C LYS A 59 0.85 8.04 19.92
N LYS A 60 -0.04 8.88 19.37
CA LYS A 60 -0.50 8.80 17.97
C LYS A 60 -0.25 10.10 17.19
N THR A 61 0.82 10.82 17.52
CA THR A 61 1.07 12.15 16.95
C THR A 61 1.37 12.08 15.46
N VAL A 62 2.25 11.16 15.04
CA VAL A 62 2.61 10.98 13.63
C VAL A 62 1.42 10.39 12.86
N LEU A 63 0.74 9.38 13.42
CA LEU A 63 -0.43 8.77 12.78
C LEU A 63 -1.58 9.76 12.58
N ASN A 64 -1.86 10.62 13.56
CA ASN A 64 -2.87 11.68 13.45
C ASN A 64 -2.50 12.71 12.38
N ALA A 65 -1.21 13.12 12.31
CA ALA A 65 -0.74 14.04 11.28
C ALA A 65 -0.87 13.44 9.87
N ILE A 66 -0.56 12.15 9.71
CA ILE A 66 -0.76 11.42 8.45
C ILE A 66 -2.25 11.38 8.10
N GLY A 67 -3.11 11.03 9.07
CA GLY A 67 -4.56 10.99 8.86
C GLY A 67 -5.15 12.33 8.41
N ALA A 68 -4.71 13.43 9.03
CA ALA A 68 -5.11 14.78 8.65
C ALA A 68 -4.62 15.15 7.24
N ALA A 69 -3.38 14.78 6.89
CA ALA A 69 -2.84 14.97 5.55
C ALA A 69 -3.63 14.18 4.50
N CYS A 70 -4.03 12.95 4.78
CA CYS A 70 -4.89 12.15 3.90
C CYS A 70 -6.22 12.87 3.63
N THR A 71 -6.91 13.34 4.67
CA THR A 71 -8.17 14.08 4.51
C THR A 71 -7.99 15.35 3.69
N SER A 72 -6.94 16.14 3.95
CA SER A 72 -6.66 17.38 3.21
C SER A 72 -6.33 17.12 1.74
N SER A 73 -5.54 16.07 1.47
CA SER A 73 -5.16 15.68 0.11
C SER A 73 -6.33 15.20 -0.75
N GLY A 74 -7.44 14.80 -0.13
CA GLY A 74 -8.66 14.40 -0.82
C GLY A 74 -9.15 15.46 -1.82
N ASN A 75 -8.97 16.75 -1.53
CA ASN A 75 -9.37 17.84 -2.41
C ASN A 75 -8.46 18.02 -3.65
N SER A 76 -7.27 17.40 -3.64
CA SER A 76 -6.28 17.52 -4.72
C SER A 76 -6.32 16.35 -5.71
N ILE A 77 -6.91 15.22 -5.33
CA ILE A 77 -6.98 14.02 -6.19
C ILE A 77 -8.23 14.12 -7.06
N PRO A 78 -8.12 14.12 -8.40
CA PRO A 78 -9.27 14.10 -9.29
C PRO A 78 -10.15 12.89 -9.02
N GLY A 79 -11.47 13.08 -8.98
CA GLY A 79 -12.44 12.01 -8.72
C GLY A 79 -12.37 10.82 -9.70
N PHE A 80 -11.76 11.01 -10.86
CA PHE A 80 -11.47 9.93 -11.83
C PHE A 80 -10.58 8.83 -11.22
N PHE A 81 -9.61 9.18 -10.38
CA PHE A 81 -8.73 8.20 -9.75
C PHE A 81 -9.47 7.37 -8.69
N GLY A 82 -10.48 7.94 -8.04
CA GLY A 82 -11.31 7.23 -7.07
C GLY A 82 -11.96 8.16 -6.04
N ARG A 83 -12.58 7.54 -5.04
CA ARG A 83 -13.13 8.27 -3.89
C ARG A 83 -12.00 8.79 -3.01
N HIS A 84 -12.31 9.84 -2.25
CA HIS A 84 -11.40 10.41 -1.27
C HIS A 84 -10.87 9.36 -0.30
N VAL A 85 -9.57 9.41 -0.04
CA VAL A 85 -8.91 8.52 0.92
C VAL A 85 -9.37 8.92 2.34
N PRO A 86 -9.95 7.99 3.13
CA PRO A 86 -10.38 8.28 4.49
C PRO A 86 -9.20 8.63 5.42
N ASN A 87 -9.51 9.13 6.61
CA ASN A 87 -8.48 9.39 7.61
C ASN A 87 -7.89 8.06 8.12
N LEU A 88 -6.58 7.86 7.96
CA LEU A 88 -5.89 6.63 8.37
C LEU A 88 -5.98 6.36 9.88
N SER A 89 -5.97 7.40 10.72
CA SER A 89 -5.97 7.25 12.18
C SER A 89 -7.36 6.91 12.73
N THR A 90 -8.41 7.56 12.22
CA THR A 90 -9.77 7.47 12.79
C THR A 90 -10.72 6.60 11.96
N GLN A 91 -10.41 6.38 10.68
CA GLN A 91 -11.31 5.74 9.72
C GLN A 91 -10.61 4.64 8.91
N CYS A 92 -9.59 3.99 9.47
CA CYS A 92 -8.88 2.88 8.81
C CYS A 92 -9.84 1.79 8.31
N GLY A 93 -10.87 1.43 9.09
CA GLY A 93 -11.88 0.44 8.69
C GLY A 93 -12.82 0.86 7.55
N LYS A 94 -12.75 2.12 7.08
CA LYS A 94 -13.47 2.59 5.87
C LYS A 94 -12.62 2.50 4.61
N PHE A 95 -11.35 2.14 4.73
CA PHE A 95 -10.52 1.91 3.55
C PHE A 95 -11.02 0.66 2.83
N ILE A 96 -11.12 0.79 1.50
CA ILE A 96 -11.34 -0.32 0.59
C ILE A 96 -10.06 -0.52 -0.24
N ALA A 97 -9.94 -1.65 -0.92
CA ALA A 97 -8.77 -1.97 -1.74
C ALA A 97 -8.32 -0.82 -2.65
N LYS A 98 -9.28 -0.16 -3.34
CA LYS A 98 -8.98 1.00 -4.20
C LYS A 98 -8.40 2.19 -3.42
N SER A 99 -8.94 2.49 -2.24
CA SER A 99 -8.43 3.56 -1.37
C SER A 99 -7.03 3.27 -0.85
N TRP A 100 -6.75 2.00 -0.52
CA TRP A 100 -5.41 1.55 -0.11
C TRP A 100 -4.37 1.74 -1.22
N ILE A 101 -4.72 1.40 -2.46
CA ILE A 101 -3.82 1.57 -3.60
C ILE A 101 -3.54 3.06 -3.86
N ILE A 102 -4.58 3.89 -3.92
CA ILE A 102 -4.43 5.35 -4.10
C ILE A 102 -3.57 5.94 -2.98
N PHE A 103 -3.85 5.54 -1.73
CA PHE A 103 -3.04 5.94 -0.59
C PHE A 103 -1.57 5.54 -0.79
N ALA A 104 -1.30 4.27 -1.11
CA ALA A 104 0.05 3.75 -1.24
C ALA A 104 0.85 4.37 -2.40
N THR A 105 0.22 4.64 -3.55
CA THR A 105 0.93 5.08 -4.76
C THR A 105 1.04 6.60 -4.87
N ILE A 106 0.10 7.36 -4.31
CA ILE A 106 0.05 8.82 -4.43
C ILE A 106 0.40 9.51 -3.10
N LEU A 107 -0.26 9.12 -2.01
CA LEU A 107 -0.14 9.85 -0.74
C LEU A 107 1.05 9.40 0.09
N ALA A 108 1.22 8.10 0.28
CA ALA A 108 2.21 7.47 1.14
C ALA A 108 3.66 7.93 0.86
N PRO A 109 4.12 8.09 -0.40
CA PRO A 109 5.46 8.61 -0.68
C PRO A 109 5.72 9.98 -0.05
N THR A 110 4.70 10.85 -0.06
CA THR A 110 4.77 12.21 0.45
C THR A 110 4.52 12.25 1.95
N VAL A 111 3.46 11.59 2.45
CA VAL A 111 3.09 11.67 3.87
C VAL A 111 4.09 10.95 4.78
N PHE A 112 4.78 9.93 4.28
CA PHE A 112 5.80 9.20 5.05
C PHE A 112 7.21 9.77 4.92
N HIS A 113 7.42 10.75 4.04
CA HIS A 113 8.71 11.39 3.86
C HIS A 113 9.15 12.04 5.19
N TYR A 114 10.35 11.70 5.67
CA TYR A 114 10.88 12.11 6.98
C TYR A 114 10.04 11.73 8.22
N ARG A 115 9.13 10.75 8.14
CA ARG A 115 8.36 10.28 9.31
C ARG A 115 8.99 9.12 10.06
N PHE A 116 9.92 8.40 9.43
CA PHE A 116 10.62 7.28 10.05
C PHE A 116 11.90 7.75 10.73
N LYS A 117 12.22 7.18 11.91
CA LYS A 117 13.49 7.41 12.61
C LYS A 117 14.69 7.02 11.76
N LYS A 118 14.59 5.89 11.05
CA LYS A 118 15.62 5.41 10.12
C LYS A 118 15.09 5.46 8.69
N ARG A 119 15.84 6.10 7.80
CA ARG A 119 15.49 6.24 6.37
C ARG A 119 15.40 4.90 5.64
N ILE A 120 16.03 3.85 6.15
CA ILE A 120 16.01 2.50 5.56
C ILE A 120 14.58 1.97 5.41
N TYR A 121 13.68 2.21 6.38
CA TYR A 121 12.30 1.72 6.33
C TYR A 121 11.49 2.44 5.26
N TYR A 122 11.67 3.76 5.14
CA TYR A 122 11.08 4.55 4.07
C TYR A 122 11.56 4.09 2.69
N SER A 123 12.89 3.93 2.53
CA SER A 123 13.47 3.49 1.25
C SER A 123 12.98 2.10 0.86
N HIS A 124 12.91 1.18 1.82
CA HIS A 124 12.40 -0.15 1.61
C HIS A 124 10.91 -0.16 1.23
N PHE A 125 10.08 0.66 1.88
CA PHE A 125 8.69 0.84 1.47
C PHE A 125 8.55 1.45 0.07
N MET A 126 9.39 2.42 -0.29
CA MET A 126 9.39 2.99 -1.65
C MET A 126 9.75 1.96 -2.73
N LYS A 127 10.60 0.96 -2.41
CA LYS A 127 10.84 -0.18 -3.32
C LYS A 127 9.55 -0.98 -3.57
N LEU A 128 8.73 -1.19 -2.55
CA LEU A 128 7.40 -1.83 -2.70
C LEU A 128 6.48 -0.99 -3.58
N ILE A 129 6.40 0.32 -3.37
CA ILE A 129 5.56 1.20 -4.19
C ILE A 129 6.03 1.22 -5.65
N CYS A 130 7.34 1.20 -5.90
CA CYS A 130 7.89 1.06 -7.24
C CYS A 130 7.46 -0.27 -7.89
N LEU A 131 7.47 -1.38 -7.14
CA LEU A 131 6.97 -2.67 -7.60
C LEU A 131 5.48 -2.64 -7.94
N VAL A 132 4.66 -2.04 -7.08
CA VAL A 132 3.21 -1.87 -7.32
C VAL A 132 2.96 -1.06 -8.59
N ASN A 133 3.71 0.03 -8.80
CA ASN A 133 3.62 0.83 -10.02
C ASN A 133 4.06 0.04 -11.27
N LEU A 134 5.12 -0.78 -11.18
CA LEU A 134 5.54 -1.64 -12.29
C LEU A 134 4.46 -2.66 -12.66
N CYS A 135 3.76 -3.23 -11.67
CA CYS A 135 2.64 -4.15 -11.91
C CYS A 135 1.43 -3.47 -12.59
N MET A 136 1.35 -2.13 -12.55
CA MET A 136 0.28 -1.36 -13.22
C MET A 136 0.70 -0.84 -14.61
N GLN A 137 1.97 -0.99 -15.01
CA GLN A 137 2.44 -0.56 -16.33
C GLN A 137 1.97 -1.52 -17.42
N PHE A 138 1.70 -0.96 -18.61
CA PHE A 138 1.42 -1.74 -19.81
C PHE A 138 2.72 -2.40 -20.30
N GLY A 139 2.66 -3.68 -20.67
CA GLY A 139 3.85 -4.45 -21.08
C GLY A 139 4.66 -4.97 -19.90
N LEU A 140 4.04 -5.85 -19.11
CA LEU A 140 4.63 -6.39 -17.89
C LEU A 140 5.84 -7.28 -18.19
N ASP A 141 6.99 -6.94 -17.61
CA ASP A 141 8.14 -7.82 -17.50
C ASP A 141 8.01 -8.63 -16.20
N VAL A 142 7.38 -9.79 -16.32
CA VAL A 142 7.03 -10.67 -15.19
C VAL A 142 8.28 -11.14 -14.44
N ASP A 143 9.37 -11.40 -15.15
CA ASP A 143 10.60 -11.92 -14.54
C ASP A 143 11.31 -10.84 -13.74
N LYS A 144 11.36 -9.61 -14.26
CA LYS A 144 11.84 -8.45 -13.51
C LYS A 144 11.02 -8.19 -12.25
N ILE A 145 9.69 -8.33 -12.32
CA ILE A 145 8.82 -8.18 -11.14
C ILE A 145 9.11 -9.26 -10.10
N LYS A 146 9.21 -10.53 -10.52
CA LYS A 146 9.54 -11.65 -9.63
C LYS A 146 10.87 -11.43 -8.92
N HIS A 147 11.94 -11.10 -9.65
CA HIS A 147 13.26 -10.87 -9.06
C HIS A 147 13.25 -9.72 -8.05
N ARG A 148 12.59 -8.60 -8.38
CA ARG A 148 12.48 -7.47 -7.48
C ARG A 148 11.63 -7.77 -6.25
N LEU A 149 10.57 -8.56 -6.39
CA LEU A 149 9.73 -8.97 -5.25
C LEU A 149 10.50 -9.88 -4.29
N VAL A 150 11.24 -10.87 -4.80
CA VAL A 150 12.09 -11.75 -3.99
C VAL A 150 13.15 -10.92 -3.25
N SER A 151 13.85 -10.03 -3.96
CA SER A 151 14.83 -9.14 -3.34
C SER A 151 14.22 -8.27 -2.24
N TRP A 152 13.00 -7.80 -2.45
CA TRP A 152 12.28 -7.02 -1.45
C TRP A 152 11.94 -7.86 -0.21
N VAL A 153 11.41 -9.07 -0.37
CA VAL A 153 11.09 -9.94 0.78
C VAL A 153 12.35 -10.29 1.58
N VAL A 154 13.45 -10.65 0.92
CA VAL A 154 14.73 -10.98 1.58
C VAL A 154 15.28 -9.77 2.36
N GLU A 155 15.10 -8.55 1.87
CA GLU A 155 15.48 -7.34 2.62
C GLU A 155 14.55 -7.10 3.83
N TYR A 156 13.28 -7.43 3.74
CA TYR A 156 12.30 -7.26 4.82
C TYR A 156 12.56 -8.21 6.00
N GLU A 157 13.01 -9.43 5.72
CA GLU A 157 13.29 -10.46 6.73
C GLU A 157 14.59 -10.21 7.52
N ARG A 158 15.47 -9.32 7.04
CA ARG A 158 16.75 -8.97 7.68
C ARG A 158 16.59 -7.98 8.82
#